data_AF-A0A1C6EQF8-F1
#
_entry.id   AF-A0A1C6EQF8-F1
#
_cell.length_a   1.000
_cell.length_b   1.000
_cell.length_c   1.000
_cell.angle_alpha   90.00
_cell.angle_beta   90.00
_cell.angle_gamma   90.00
#
_symmetry.space_group_name_H-M   'P 1'
#
loop_
_entity.id
_entity.type
_entity.pdbx_description
1 polymer ?
#
loop_
_entity_poly.entity_id
_entity_poly.type
_entity_poly.pdbx_seq_one_letter_code
_entity_poly.pdbx_strand_id
1 'polypeptide(L)' 'MVDKVETNIQIKALYSKINTALSEREGEIIRMRYGLVDGKCKTQREIASLLGISRSYVSRIEKKALKKLKKELTTK' A
#
# COMPACT_ATOMS: atom_id res chain seq x y z
N MET A 1 -26.92 -0.25 -5.72
CA MET A 1 -26.02 -0.16 -6.90
C MET A 1 -25.06 1.03 -6.83
N VAL A 2 -25.27 2.00 -5.93
CA VAL A 2 -24.43 3.20 -5.77
C VAL A 2 -23.15 2.88 -4.97
N ASP A 3 -23.23 2.00 -3.97
CA ASP A 3 -22.12 1.66 -3.06
C ASP A 3 -20.89 1.05 -3.76
N LYS A 4 -21.12 0.23 -4.80
CA LYS A 4 -20.03 -0.38 -5.59
C LYS A 4 -19.26 0.65 -6.43
N VAL A 5 -19.92 1.73 -6.84
CA VAL A 5 -19.30 2.79 -7.66
C VAL A 5 -18.45 3.70 -6.78
N GLU A 6 -18.94 4.07 -5.60
CA GLU A 6 -18.15 4.81 -4.60
C GLU A 6 -16.91 4.05 -4.15
N THR A 7 -17.04 2.74 -3.94
CA THR A 7 -15.91 1.87 -3.58
C THR A 7 -14.82 1.89 -4.67
N ASN A 8 -15.22 1.81 -5.95
CA ASN A 8 -14.28 1.84 -7.07
C ASN A 8 -13.57 3.19 -7.25
N ILE A 9 -14.26 4.30 -6.97
CA ILE A 9 -13.66 5.65 -7.02
C ILE A 9 -12.66 5.83 -5.88
N GLN A 10 -13.00 5.39 -4.67
CA GLN A 10 -12.11 5.44 -3.50
C GLN A 10 -10.86 4.60 -3.72
N ILE A 11 -11.02 3.42 -4.32
CA ILE A 11 -9.90 2.54 -4.67
C ILE A 11 -8.98 3.23 -5.69
N LYS A 12 -9.52 3.76 -6.80
CA LYS A 12 -8.70 4.47 -7.81
C LYS A 12 -7.93 5.66 -7.22
N ALA A 13 -8.56 6.44 -6.35
CA ALA A 13 -7.91 7.55 -5.66
C ALA A 13 -6.77 7.07 -4.75
N LEU A 14 -6.97 5.96 -4.03
CA LEU A 14 -5.95 5.34 -3.20
C LEU A 14 -4.75 4.84 -4.04
N TYR A 15 -5.02 4.14 -5.15
CA TYR A 15 -3.96 3.69 -6.07
C TYR A 15 -3.17 4.86 -6.65
N SER A 16 -3.86 5.94 -7.04
CA SER A 16 -3.20 7.15 -7.52
C SER A 16 -2.27 7.74 -6.47
N LYS A 17 -2.75 7.90 -5.22
CA LYS A 17 -1.93 8.39 -4.11
C LYS A 17 -0.77 7.48 -3.76
N ILE A 18 -0.94 6.15 -3.86
CA ILE A 18 0.16 5.19 -3.72
C ILE A 18 1.23 5.44 -4.77
N ASN A 19 0.84 5.66 -6.03
CA ASN A 19 1.79 5.85 -7.12
C ASN A 19 2.50 7.21 -7.08
N THR A 20 1.86 8.26 -6.57
CA THR A 20 2.46 9.61 -6.52
C THR A 20 3.22 9.89 -5.23
N ALA A 21 2.80 9.30 -4.09
CA ALA A 21 3.37 9.62 -2.78
C ALA A 21 4.48 8.67 -2.33
N LEU A 22 4.49 7.44 -2.84
CA LEU A 22 5.41 6.39 -2.44
C LEU A 22 6.49 6.16 -3.50
N SER A 23 7.68 5.77 -3.06
CA SER A 23 8.67 5.22 -3.99
C SER A 23 8.19 3.88 -4.54
N GLU A 24 8.76 3.44 -5.65
CA GLU A 24 8.43 2.15 -6.27
C GLU A 24 8.47 0.99 -5.27
N ARG A 25 9.52 0.93 -4.44
CA ARG A 25 9.68 -0.10 -3.40
C ARG A 25 8.66 0.02 -2.25
N GLU A 26 8.35 1.24 -1.83
CA GLU A 26 7.31 1.49 -0.82
C GLU A 26 5.93 1.07 -1.36
N GLY A 27 5.63 1.44 -2.60
CA GLY A 27 4.41 1.08 -3.31
C GLY A 27 4.28 -0.43 -3.50
N GLU A 28 5.34 -1.12 -3.91
CA GLU A 28 5.37 -2.58 -4.06
C GLU A 28 5.00 -3.30 -2.76
N ILE A 29 5.62 -2.90 -1.64
CA ILE A 29 5.34 -3.49 -0.31
C ILE A 29 3.90 -3.22 0.12
N ILE A 30 3.41 -2.00 -0.06
CA ILE A 30 2.02 -1.64 0.27
C ILE A 30 1.04 -2.42 -0.61
N ARG A 31 1.29 -2.51 -1.92
CA ARG A 31 0.43 -3.25 -2.82
C ARG A 31 0.34 -4.74 -2.44
N MET A 32 1.46 -5.36 -2.06
CA MET A 32 1.44 -6.74 -1.55
C MET A 32 0.77 -6.88 -0.18
N ARG A 33 0.98 -5.93 0.75
CA ARG A 33 0.35 -5.98 2.09
C ARG A 33 -1.17 -5.94 2.03
N TYR A 34 -1.71 -5.14 1.12
CA TYR A 34 -3.15 -4.90 1.00
C TYR A 34 -3.79 -5.64 -0.18
N GLY A 35 -3.08 -6.58 -0.82
CA GLY A 35 -3.63 -7.41 -1.90
C GLY A 35 -4.02 -6.62 -3.14
N LEU A 36 -3.35 -5.48 -3.38
CA LEU A 36 -3.66 -4.58 -4.48
C LEU A 36 -3.15 -5.06 -5.85
N VAL A 37 -2.41 -6.17 -5.89
CA VAL A 37 -1.89 -6.79 -7.13
C VAL A 37 -2.72 -8.01 -7.51
N ASP A 38 -2.85 -8.96 -6.58
CA ASP A 38 -3.40 -10.30 -6.79
C ASP A 38 -4.68 -10.56 -5.96
N GLY A 39 -5.22 -9.54 -5.30
CA GLY A 39 -6.34 -9.67 -4.37
C GLY A 39 -5.98 -10.34 -3.03
N LYS A 40 -4.70 -10.72 -2.83
CA LYS A 40 -4.26 -11.50 -1.65
C LYS A 40 -3.31 -10.68 -0.79
N CYS A 41 -3.78 -10.29 0.39
CA CYS A 41 -2.96 -9.65 1.41
C CYS A 41 -1.86 -10.60 1.87
N LYS A 42 -0.59 -10.19 1.74
CA LYS A 42 0.57 -10.95 2.25
C LYS A 42 1.04 -10.34 3.56
N THR A 43 1.46 -11.15 4.53
CA THR A 43 2.08 -10.71 5.79
C THR A 43 3.44 -10.05 5.57
N GLN A 44 3.91 -9.27 6.54
CA GLN A 44 5.28 -8.72 6.48
C GLN A 44 6.36 -9.81 6.39
N ARG A 45 6.12 -10.99 6.97
CA ARG A 45 7.04 -12.14 6.89
C ARG A 45 7.07 -12.74 5.50
N GLU A 46 5.92 -12.93 4.87
CA GLU A 46 5.84 -13.43 3.49
C GLU A 46 6.49 -12.44 2.52
N ILE A 47 6.20 -11.14 2.67
CA ILE A 47 6.84 -10.09 1.85
C ILE A 47 8.36 -10.06 2.07
N ALA A 48 8.80 -10.16 3.33
CA ALA A 48 10.22 -10.23 3.65
C ALA A 48 10.91 -11.42 2.96
N SER A 49 10.27 -12.59 3.00
CA SER A 49 10.74 -13.80 2.33
C SER A 49 10.79 -13.65 0.81
N LEU A 50 9.74 -13.08 0.20
CA LEU A 50 9.67 -12.85 -1.24
C LEU A 50 10.72 -11.86 -1.74
N LEU A 51 11.00 -10.84 -0.93
CA LEU A 51 11.91 -9.76 -1.29
C LEU A 51 13.36 -9.99 -0.84
N GLY A 52 13.66 -11.10 -0.15
CA GLY A 52 14.99 -11.41 0.36
C GLY A 52 15.50 -10.40 1.41
N ILE A 53 14.60 -9.81 2.19
CA ILE A 53 14.90 -8.77 3.19
C ILE A 53 14.37 -9.16 4.57
N SER A 54 14.78 -8.44 5.62
CA SER A 54 14.26 -8.72 6.96
C SER A 54 12.82 -8.22 7.16
N ARG A 55 12.05 -8.95 7.97
CA ARG A 55 10.70 -8.51 8.40
C ARG A 55 10.70 -7.13 9.03
N SER A 56 11.73 -6.82 9.82
CA SER A 56 11.89 -5.50 10.46
C SER A 56 12.08 -4.39 9.42
N TYR A 57 12.82 -4.68 8.34
CA TYR A 57 12.98 -3.74 7.23
C TYR A 57 11.65 -3.47 6.52
N VAL A 58 10.87 -4.52 6.21
CA VAL A 58 9.51 -4.37 5.66
C VAL A 58 8.62 -3.53 6.58
N SER A 59 8.65 -3.80 7.89
CA SER A 59 7.84 -3.05 8.87
C SER A 59 8.19 -1.56 8.91
N ARG A 60 9.47 -1.19 8.82
CA ARG A 60 9.87 0.23 8.73
C ARG A 60 9.35 0.88 7.45
N ILE A 61 9.48 0.19 6.31
CA ILE A 61 9.01 0.72 5.03
C ILE A 61 7.49 0.93 5.08
N GLU A 62 6.74 -0.06 5.55
CA GLU A 62 5.27 0.04 5.69
C GLU A 62 4.87 1.22 6.58
N LYS A 63 5.48 1.38 7.76
CA LYS A 63 5.22 2.54 8.63
C LYS A 63 5.51 3.87 7.94
N LYS A 64 6.62 3.97 7.21
CA LYS A 64 7.00 5.19 6.48
C LYS A 64 6.00 5.50 5.37
N ALA A 65 5.64 4.50 4.59
CA ALA A 65 4.68 4.62 3.50
C ALA A 65 3.29 5.04 4.00
N LEU A 66 2.79 4.41 5.06
CA LEU A 66 1.51 4.78 5.68
C LEU A 66 1.52 6.21 6.22
N LYS A 67 2.64 6.67 6.79
CA LYS A 67 2.76 8.06 7.25
C LYS A 67 2.69 9.06 6.09
N LYS A 68 3.32 8.76 4.94
CA LYS A 68 3.23 9.59 3.73
C LYS A 68 1.81 9.61 3.17
N LEU A 69 1.19 8.44 3.02
CA LEU A 69 -0.19 8.32 2.53
C LEU A 69 -1.17 9.06 3.44
N LYS A 70 -1.02 8.93 4.76
CA LYS A 70 -1.86 9.67 5.72
C LYS A 70 -1.75 11.17 5.49
N LYS A 71 -0.53 11.71 5.36
CA LYS A 71 -0.30 13.14 5.10
C LYS A 71 -1.03 13.58 3.83
N GLU A 72 -0.86 12.84 2.74
CA GLU A 72 -1.48 13.11 1.43
C GLU A 72 -3.01 13.02 1.42
N LEU A 73 -3.60 12.26 2.35
CA LEU A 73 -5.04 12.11 2.49
C LEU A 73 -5.64 13.14 3.47
N THR A 74 -4.88 13.56 4.48
CA THR A 74 -5.32 14.57 5.47
C THR A 74 -5.08 16.00 5.04
N THR A 75 -4.16 16.25 4.11
CA THR A 75 -4.00 17.57 3.50
C THR A 75 -5.11 17.75 2.47
N LYS A 76 -6.26 18.20 2.96
CA LYS A 76 -7.42 18.65 2.17
C LYS A 76 -7.83 20.03 2.65
#